data_AF-A0A8H6RAN8-F1
#
_entry.id   AF-A0A8H6RAN8-F1
#
_cell.length_a   1.000
_cell.length_b   1.000
_cell.length_c   1.000
_cell.angle_alpha   90.00
_cell.angle_beta   90.00
_cell.angle_gamma   90.00
#
_symmetry.space_group_name_H-M   'P 1'
#
loop_
_entity.id
_entity.type
_entity.pdbx_description
1 polymer ?
#
loop_
_entity_poly.entity_id
_entity_poly.type
_entity_poly.pdbx_seq_one_letter_code
_entity_poly.pdbx_strand_id
1 'polypeptide(L)'
;MVLAVDLLNPTPQAEARKHKLKTLVPGPRSFFMDVKCPGCFTITTVFSHAQTVVVCAGCSQVLCQPTGGKARLTEGCSFRRK
;
A
#
# COMPACT_ATOMS: atom_id res chain seq x y z
N MET A 1 -18.97 -21.01 24.52
CA MET A 1 -18.62 -21.17 23.09
C MET A 1 -19.86 -20.85 22.28
N VAL A 2 -19.76 -19.98 21.29
CA VAL A 2 -20.88 -19.75 20.36
C VAL A 2 -20.87 -20.93 19.39
N LEU A 3 -21.92 -21.74 19.40
CA LEU A 3 -21.99 -23.00 18.63
C LEU A 3 -22.21 -22.77 17.13
N ALA A 4 -22.65 -21.57 16.74
CA ALA A 4 -22.89 -21.17 15.36
C ALA A 4 -22.08 -19.92 15.02
N VAL A 5 -21.38 -19.97 13.88
CA VAL A 5 -20.65 -18.84 13.30
C VAL A 5 -21.15 -18.65 11.87
N ASP A 6 -21.52 -17.42 11.51
CA ASP A 6 -21.85 -17.08 10.12
C ASP A 6 -20.56 -17.05 9.29
N LEU A 7 -20.39 -18.06 8.43
CA LEU A 7 -19.26 -18.19 7.54
C LEU A 7 -19.44 -17.41 6.22
N LEU A 8 -20.69 -17.14 5.84
CA LEU A 8 -21.02 -16.50 4.57
C LEU A 8 -20.87 -14.98 4.67
N ASN A 9 -21.21 -14.40 5.84
CA ASN A 9 -21.12 -12.96 6.09
C ASN A 9 -20.29 -12.64 7.34
N PRO A 10 -18.97 -12.93 7.33
CA PRO A 10 -18.09 -12.58 8.43
C PRO A 10 -18.02 -11.05 8.62
N THR A 11 -17.77 -10.60 9.86
CA THR A 11 -17.64 -9.15 10.12
C THR A 11 -16.38 -8.58 9.44
N PRO A 12 -16.39 -7.31 8.98
CA PRO A 12 -15.23 -6.70 8.32
C PRO A 12 -13.96 -6.70 9.19
N GLN A 13 -14.15 -6.57 10.50
CA GLN A 13 -13.07 -6.63 11.49
C GLN A 13 -12.42 -8.01 11.55
N ALA A 14 -13.22 -9.07 11.48
CA ALA A 14 -12.72 -10.44 11.46
C ALA A 14 -11.95 -10.72 10.17
N GLU A 15 -12.44 -10.26 9.01
CA GLU A 15 -11.74 -10.42 7.73
C GLU A 15 -10.41 -9.66 7.66
N ALA A 16 -10.36 -8.44 8.20
CA ALA A 16 -9.14 -7.62 8.22
C ALA A 16 -8.00 -8.29 9.00
N ARG A 17 -8.32 -9.06 10.06
CA ARG A 17 -7.34 -9.78 10.89
C ARG A 17 -6.82 -11.08 10.25
N LYS A 18 -7.58 -11.69 9.32
CA LYS A 18 -7.15 -12.93 8.64
C LYS A 18 -5.92 -12.69 7.76
N HIS A 19 -5.21 -13.73 7.39
CA HIS A 19 -4.18 -13.64 6.34
C HIS A 19 -4.84 -13.37 4.97
N LYS A 20 -4.16 -12.67 4.05
CA LYS A 20 -4.71 -12.27 2.73
C LYS A 20 -5.20 -13.44 1.85
N LEU A 21 -4.69 -14.66 2.10
CA LEU A 21 -5.09 -15.89 1.41
C LEU A 21 -6.16 -16.69 2.18
N LYS A 22 -6.50 -16.29 3.40
CA LYS A 22 -7.46 -16.98 4.30
C LYS A 22 -8.74 -16.17 4.52
N THR A 23 -8.93 -15.07 3.77
CA THR A 23 -10.20 -14.35 3.69
C THR A 23 -11.23 -15.19 2.92
N LEU A 24 -12.52 -14.82 3.00
CA LEU A 24 -13.58 -15.55 2.28
C LEU A 24 -13.30 -15.58 0.77
N VAL A 25 -12.89 -14.43 0.22
CA VAL A 25 -12.34 -14.30 -1.13
C VAL A 25 -10.92 -13.75 -1.02
N PRO A 26 -9.90 -14.41 -1.58
CA PRO A 26 -8.51 -13.96 -1.49
C PRO A 26 -8.26 -12.73 -2.37
N GLY A 27 -7.42 -11.81 -1.89
CA GLY A 27 -7.07 -10.59 -2.62
C GLY A 27 -5.80 -9.89 -2.11
N PRO A 28 -5.18 -9.02 -2.92
CA PRO A 28 -4.01 -8.27 -2.50
C PRO A 28 -4.37 -7.17 -1.48
N ARG A 29 -3.47 -6.92 -0.53
CA ARG A 29 -3.54 -5.77 0.40
C ARG A 29 -2.67 -4.57 -0.02
N SER A 30 -1.90 -4.75 -1.08
CA SER A 30 -1.11 -3.69 -1.70
C SER A 30 -1.99 -2.71 -2.47
N PHE A 31 -1.44 -1.56 -2.80
CA PHE A 31 -2.14 -0.49 -3.51
C PHE A 31 -1.14 0.35 -4.29
N PHE A 32 -1.65 1.09 -5.27
CA PHE A 32 -0.91 2.16 -5.90
C PHE A 32 -1.22 3.48 -5.19
N MET A 33 -0.22 4.36 -5.16
CA MET A 33 -0.36 5.69 -4.58
C MET A 33 0.26 6.72 -5.50
N ASP A 34 -0.33 7.91 -5.51
CA ASP A 34 0.19 9.07 -6.18
C ASP A 34 1.09 9.81 -5.20
N VAL A 35 2.40 9.85 -5.48
CA VAL A 35 3.40 10.55 -4.65
C VAL A 35 3.73 11.87 -5.31
N LYS A 36 3.58 12.96 -4.56
CA LYS A 36 3.95 14.31 -4.96
C LYS A 36 5.33 14.64 -4.40
N CYS A 37 6.25 14.98 -5.31
CA CYS A 37 7.60 15.38 -4.93
C CYS A 37 7.63 16.80 -4.35
N PRO A 38 8.42 17.07 -3.29
CA PRO A 38 8.53 18.40 -2.70
C PRO A 38 9.24 19.42 -3.61
N GLY A 39 10.12 18.99 -4.52
CA GLY A 39 10.87 19.88 -5.41
C GLY A 39 10.20 20.13 -6.76
N CYS A 40 9.97 19.05 -7.53
CA CYS A 40 9.43 19.13 -8.90
C CYS A 40 7.91 19.36 -8.94
N PHE A 41 7.17 19.22 -7.82
CA PHE A 41 5.71 19.19 -7.71
C PHE A 41 4.97 18.20 -8.63
N THR A 42 5.69 17.45 -9.46
CA THR A 42 5.13 16.39 -10.30
C THR A 42 4.62 15.25 -9.45
N ILE A 43 3.57 14.60 -9.97
CA ILE A 43 2.91 13.48 -9.34
C ILE A 43 3.32 12.22 -10.09
N THR A 44 3.85 11.25 -9.36
CA THR A 44 4.27 9.96 -9.89
C THR A 44 3.50 8.84 -9.20
N THR A 45 3.04 7.87 -9.98
CA THR A 45 2.38 6.67 -9.45
C THR A 45 3.43 5.69 -8.93
N VAL A 46 3.27 5.27 -7.67
CA VAL A 46 4.20 4.37 -6.97
C VAL A 46 3.45 3.20 -6.37
N PHE A 47 4.02 2.00 -6.47
CA PHE A 47 3.48 0.80 -5.83
C PHE A 47 3.84 0.75 -4.34
N SER A 48 2.90 0.37 -3.47
CA SER A 48 3.12 0.43 -2.02
C SER A 48 4.19 -0.50 -1.48
N HIS A 49 4.52 -1.59 -2.18
CA HIS A 49 5.61 -2.51 -1.86
C HIS A 49 6.66 -2.52 -2.98
N ALA A 50 7.02 -1.35 -3.50
CA ALA A 50 8.03 -1.23 -4.54
C ALA A 50 9.36 -1.87 -4.10
N GLN A 51 9.92 -2.72 -4.98
CA GLN A 51 11.21 -3.39 -4.76
C GLN A 51 12.40 -2.59 -5.30
N THR A 52 12.14 -1.63 -6.17
CA THR A 52 13.14 -0.75 -6.76
C THR A 52 13.09 0.63 -6.11
N VAL A 53 14.22 1.32 -6.11
CA VAL A 53 14.26 2.76 -5.77
C VAL A 53 13.48 3.52 -6.85
N VAL A 54 12.48 4.30 -6.43
CA VAL A 54 11.65 5.09 -7.38
C VAL A 54 12.10 6.54 -7.35
N VAL A 55 12.24 7.13 -8.53
CA VAL A 55 12.84 8.47 -8.74
C VAL A 55 11.84 9.40 -9.43
N CYS A 56 11.77 10.70 -9.06
CA CYS A 56 10.96 11.71 -9.77
C CYS A 56 11.48 11.84 -11.20
N ALA A 57 10.60 11.76 -12.19
CA ALA A 57 10.96 11.96 -13.60
C ALA A 57 11.46 13.39 -13.91
N GLY A 58 11.06 14.39 -13.11
CA GLY A 58 11.43 15.79 -13.29
C GLY A 58 12.76 16.20 -12.63
N CYS A 59 12.92 15.96 -11.33
CA CYS A 59 14.10 16.41 -10.57
C CYS A 59 15.11 15.30 -10.22
N SER A 60 14.88 14.06 -10.69
CA SER A 60 15.74 12.90 -10.38
C SER A 60 15.92 12.61 -8.88
N GLN A 61 15.05 13.15 -8.03
CA GLN A 61 15.10 12.92 -6.59
C GLN A 61 14.44 11.59 -6.23
N VAL A 62 15.02 10.88 -5.26
CA VAL A 62 14.47 9.62 -4.75
C VAL A 62 13.16 9.88 -4.01
N LEU A 63 12.08 9.19 -4.42
CA LEU A 63 10.74 9.30 -3.83
C LEU A 63 10.48 8.22 -2.79
N CYS A 64 10.98 7.00 -3.03
CA CYS A 64 10.91 5.92 -2.05
C CYS A 64 12.08 4.94 -2.17
N GLN A 65 12.41 4.31 -1.05
CA GLN A 65 13.38 3.24 -0.94
C GLN A 65 12.68 1.90 -0.64
N PRO A 66 13.15 0.79 -1.23
CA PRO A 66 12.58 -0.52 -0.98
C PRO A 66 12.86 -0.99 0.45
N THR A 67 11.91 -1.72 1.03
CA THR A 67 12.07 -2.42 2.32
C THR A 67 11.52 -3.84 2.19
N GLY A 68 11.61 -4.65 3.26
CA GLY A 68 10.98 -5.97 3.29
C GLY A 68 9.44 -5.96 3.26
N GLY A 69 8.80 -4.79 3.37
CA GLY A 69 7.35 -4.62 3.37
C GLY A 69 6.92 -3.43 2.52
N LYS A 70 6.26 -2.45 3.14
CA LYS A 70 5.90 -1.20 2.47
C LYS A 70 7.15 -0.38 2.17
N ALA A 71 7.25 0.17 0.97
CA ALA A 71 8.35 1.04 0.59
C ALA A 71 8.40 2.27 1.53
N ARG A 72 9.60 2.71 1.89
CA ARG A 72 9.82 3.89 2.74
C ARG A 72 9.82 5.13 1.85
N LEU A 73 8.86 6.03 2.06
CA LEU A 73 8.82 7.31 1.36
C LEU A 73 9.92 8.24 1.90
N THR A 74 10.47 9.08 1.02
CA THR A 74 11.42 10.13 1.39
C THR A 74 10.70 11.22 2.19
N GLU A 75 11.41 11.83 3.15
CA GLU A 75 10.89 12.93 3.97
C GLU A 75 10.43 14.10 3.08
N GLY A 76 9.28 14.69 3.42
CA GLY A 76 8.69 15.80 2.67
C GLY A 76 7.85 15.41 1.44
N CYS A 77 7.81 14.13 1.05
CA CYS A 77 6.89 13.65 0.01
C CYS A 77 5.47 13.49 0.59
N SER A 78 4.46 14.09 -0.07
CA SER A 78 3.05 13.80 0.22
C SER A 78 2.54 12.70 -0.70
N PHE A 79 1.62 11.87 -0.21
CA PHE A 79 1.04 10.80 -1.03
C PHE A 79 -0.47 10.69 -0.85
N ARG A 80 -1.15 10.23 -1.90
CA ARG A 80 -2.57 9.89 -1.90
C ARG A 80 -2.72 8.45 -2.38
N ARG A 81 -3.48 7.63 -1.65
CA ARG A 81 -3.86 6.30 -2.15
C ARG A 81 -4.86 6.47 -3.30
N LYS A 82 -4.58 5.81 -4.42
CA LYS A 82 -5.47 5.77 -5.58
C LYS A 82 -6.63 4.80 -5.35
#